data_AF-A0A845TZ03-F1
#
_entry.id   AF-A0A845TZ03-F1
#
_cell.length_a   1.000
_cell.length_b   1.000
_cell.length_c   1.000
_cell.angle_alpha   90.00
_cell.angle_beta   90.00
_cell.angle_gamma   90.00
#
_symmetry.space_group_name_H-M   'P 1'
#
loop_
_entity.id
_entity.type
_entity.pdbx_description
1 polymer ?
#
loop_
_entity_poly.entity_id
_entity_poly.type
_entity_poly.pdbx_seq_one_letter_code
_entity_poly.pdbx_strand_id
1 'polypeptide(L)'
;MKLQLTWSASVCASLFFVAAVPASAAENEAISTPLGWTFRWIHFAIVFGFILFLLLKKAPPFFLGQANKISTAMADSGRALAEGQRRKKEASDRMAGLDREVAAMRDTARRDSVAETERIRSGARDEVAKIDRAAQGEIAAAARAARSELKALAARLAVTRAHQQLESQMTPASEGQIFHAFVEQLTRSAGRSPAPGSQN
;
A
#
# COMPACT_ATOMS: atom_id res chain seq x y z
N MET A 1 -38.30 0.42 -43.02
CA MET A 1 -38.97 0.62 -44.33
C MET A 1 -40.49 0.41 -44.34
N LYS A 2 -41.17 -0.02 -43.25
CA LYS A 2 -42.64 -0.18 -43.22
C LYS A 2 -43.44 1.11 -42.91
N LEU A 3 -42.76 2.18 -42.48
CA LEU A 3 -43.39 3.44 -42.05
C LEU A 3 -43.61 4.45 -43.19
N GLN A 4 -42.81 4.37 -44.26
CA GLN A 4 -42.96 5.22 -45.45
C GLN A 4 -44.15 4.79 -46.31
N LEU A 5 -44.49 3.50 -46.31
CA LEU A 5 -45.56 2.94 -47.13
C LEU A 5 -46.96 3.22 -46.55
N THR A 6 -47.10 3.23 -45.22
CA THR A 6 -48.38 3.54 -44.55
C THR A 6 -48.68 5.04 -44.54
N TRP A 7 -47.66 5.89 -44.57
CA TRP A 7 -47.86 7.34 -44.69
C TRP A 7 -48.21 7.73 -46.13
N SER A 8 -47.56 7.11 -47.13
CA SER A 8 -47.89 7.35 -48.55
C SER A 8 -49.28 6.83 -48.94
N ALA A 9 -49.74 5.71 -48.37
CA ALA A 9 -51.10 5.21 -48.62
C ALA A 9 -52.19 6.10 -47.99
N SER A 10 -51.92 6.69 -46.81
CA SER A 10 -52.86 7.59 -46.14
C SER A 10 -52.89 8.98 -46.80
N VAL A 11 -51.75 9.47 -47.30
CA VAL A 11 -51.65 10.71 -48.07
C VAL A 11 -52.25 10.55 -49.48
N CYS A 12 -52.09 9.40 -50.14
CA CYS A 12 -52.78 9.11 -51.39
C CYS A 12 -54.30 8.96 -51.22
N ALA A 13 -54.79 8.38 -50.11
CA ALA A 13 -56.22 8.30 -49.84
C ALA A 13 -56.85 9.68 -49.55
N SER A 14 -56.08 10.61 -48.97
CA SER A 14 -56.54 11.99 -48.74
C SER A 14 -56.36 12.90 -49.98
N LEU A 15 -55.35 12.66 -50.82
CA LEU A 15 -55.19 13.29 -52.14
C LEU A 15 -56.25 12.81 -53.14
N PHE A 16 -56.67 11.55 -53.08
CA PHE A 16 -57.75 11.05 -53.94
C PHE A 16 -59.11 11.66 -53.57
N PHE A 17 -59.27 12.11 -52.32
CA PHE A 17 -60.50 12.74 -51.84
C PHE A 17 -60.62 14.22 -52.22
N VAL A 18 -59.50 14.92 -52.42
CA VAL A 18 -59.47 16.31 -52.94
C VAL A 18 -59.55 16.36 -54.47
N ALA A 19 -59.23 15.27 -55.17
CA ALA A 19 -59.29 15.20 -56.64
C ALA A 19 -60.68 14.86 -57.22
N ALA A 20 -61.68 14.58 -56.39
CA ALA A 20 -63.09 14.43 -56.81
C ALA A 20 -63.89 15.74 -56.68
N VAL A 21 -63.21 16.89 -56.75
CA VAL A 21 -63.86 18.15 -57.09
C VAL A 21 -64.36 17.99 -58.54
N PRO A 22 -65.68 18.05 -58.81
CA PRO A 22 -66.13 18.10 -60.18
C PRO A 22 -65.57 19.39 -60.80
N ALA A 23 -64.59 19.22 -61.67
CA ALA A 23 -64.16 20.21 -62.63
C ALA A 23 -65.29 20.40 -63.65
N SER A 24 -66.38 21.02 -63.21
CA SER A 24 -67.46 21.52 -64.04
C SER A 24 -67.95 22.81 -63.43
N ALA A 25 -67.22 23.88 -63.75
CA ALA A 25 -67.80 25.20 -63.85
C ALA A 25 -68.79 25.17 -65.03
N ALA A 26 -70.02 24.79 -64.74
CA ALA A 26 -71.19 25.14 -65.52
C ALA A 26 -72.34 25.27 -64.51
N GLU A 27 -72.72 26.53 -64.29
CA GLU A 27 -74.08 26.93 -63.96
C GLU A 27 -74.53 26.71 -62.50
N ASN A 28 -74.83 27.85 -61.86
CA ASN A 28 -75.77 27.92 -60.74
C ASN A 28 -76.99 27.06 -61.07
N GLU A 29 -77.36 26.12 -60.18
CA GLU A 29 -78.72 25.58 -59.92
C GLU A 29 -78.67 24.14 -59.31
N ALA A 30 -77.82 23.89 -58.31
CA ALA A 30 -77.95 22.69 -57.45
C ALA A 30 -77.78 23.01 -55.95
N ILE A 31 -77.98 24.28 -55.59
CA ILE A 31 -77.84 24.78 -54.20
C ILE A 31 -79.14 24.62 -53.39
N SER A 32 -80.25 24.15 -53.98
CA SER A 32 -81.51 24.00 -53.24
C SER A 32 -82.38 22.84 -53.74
N THR A 33 -81.85 21.62 -53.72
CA THR A 33 -82.69 20.40 -53.81
C THR A 33 -82.44 19.47 -52.62
N PRO A 34 -83.47 18.81 -52.06
CA PRO A 34 -83.34 17.86 -50.95
C PRO A 34 -82.32 16.72 -51.19
N LEU A 35 -81.93 16.49 -52.44
CA LEU A 35 -80.96 15.47 -52.84
C LEU A 35 -79.49 15.84 -52.55
N GLY A 36 -79.13 17.13 -52.52
CA GLY A 36 -77.74 17.53 -52.23
C GLY A 36 -77.34 17.34 -50.76
N TRP A 37 -78.32 17.52 -49.85
CA TRP A 37 -78.13 17.32 -48.41
C TRP A 37 -77.98 15.84 -48.05
N THR A 38 -78.82 14.97 -48.63
CA THR A 38 -78.75 13.52 -48.39
C THR A 38 -77.43 12.91 -48.89
N PHE A 39 -76.94 13.34 -50.06
CA PHE A 39 -75.65 12.90 -50.58
C PHE A 39 -74.49 13.31 -49.65
N ARG A 40 -74.53 14.52 -49.08
CA ARG A 40 -73.53 14.98 -48.09
C ARG A 40 -73.50 14.11 -46.83
N TRP A 41 -74.67 13.77 -46.29
CA TRP A 41 -74.78 12.95 -45.07
C TRP A 41 -74.38 11.49 -45.31
N ILE A 42 -74.73 10.92 -46.47
CA ILE A 42 -74.28 9.57 -46.87
C ILE A 42 -72.76 9.55 -47.01
N HIS A 43 -72.20 10.55 -47.68
CA HIS A 43 -70.75 10.68 -47.82
C HIS A 43 -70.06 10.83 -46.45
N PHE A 44 -70.60 11.68 -45.57
CA PHE A 44 -70.11 11.83 -44.20
C PHE A 44 -70.21 10.52 -43.41
N ALA A 45 -71.31 9.78 -43.53
CA ALA A 45 -71.49 8.50 -42.85
C ALA A 45 -70.48 7.44 -43.34
N ILE A 46 -70.16 7.42 -44.63
CA ILE A 46 -69.16 6.50 -45.20
C ILE A 46 -67.75 6.86 -44.67
N VAL A 47 -67.35 8.13 -44.73
CA VAL A 47 -66.05 8.57 -44.22
C VAL A 47 -65.96 8.38 -42.71
N PHE A 48 -67.00 8.75 -41.96
CA PHE A 48 -67.07 8.58 -40.52
C PHE A 48 -67.04 7.10 -40.14
N GLY A 49 -67.76 6.24 -40.85
CA GLY A 49 -67.74 4.79 -40.66
C GLY A 49 -66.35 4.19 -40.93
N PHE A 50 -65.67 4.62 -42.00
CA PHE A 50 -64.32 4.18 -42.31
C PHE A 50 -63.30 4.63 -41.25
N ILE A 51 -63.39 5.89 -40.80
CA ILE A 51 -62.56 6.43 -39.70
C ILE A 51 -62.83 5.66 -38.42
N LEU A 52 -64.09 5.46 -38.04
CA LEU A 52 -64.48 4.71 -36.85
C LEU A 52 -63.98 3.27 -36.92
N PHE A 53 -64.09 2.62 -38.08
CA PHE A 53 -63.54 1.27 -38.29
C PHE A 53 -62.02 1.23 -38.11
N LEU A 54 -61.28 2.19 -38.67
CA LEU A 54 -59.83 2.29 -38.48
C LEU A 54 -59.45 2.55 -37.02
N LEU A 55 -60.17 3.44 -36.33
CA LEU A 55 -59.96 3.73 -34.92
C LEU A 55 -60.25 2.49 -34.06
N LEU A 56 -61.39 1.82 -34.25
CA LEU A 56 -61.74 0.61 -33.50
C LEU A 56 -60.74 -0.53 -33.75
N LYS A 57 -60.19 -0.63 -34.97
CA LYS A 57 -59.26 -1.71 -35.33
C LYS A 57 -57.80 -1.40 -34.95
N LYS A 58 -57.38 -0.13 -34.87
CA LYS A 58 -55.98 0.28 -34.64
C LYS A 58 -55.71 0.95 -33.29
N ALA A 59 -56.72 1.54 -32.65
CA ALA A 59 -56.55 2.16 -31.33
C ALA A 59 -56.24 1.14 -30.22
N PRO A 60 -56.92 -0.02 -30.11
CA PRO A 60 -56.66 -0.97 -29.03
C PRO A 60 -55.17 -1.40 -28.94
N PRO A 61 -54.50 -1.88 -30.01
CA PRO A 61 -53.12 -2.34 -29.90
C PRO A 61 -52.11 -1.23 -29.57
N PHE A 62 -52.40 0.04 -29.89
CA PHE A 62 -51.50 1.16 -29.61
C PHE A 62 -51.49 1.53 -28.11
N PHE A 63 -52.66 1.64 -27.48
CA PHE A 63 -52.76 1.95 -26.04
C PHE A 63 -52.28 0.79 -25.17
N LEU A 64 -52.60 -0.45 -25.54
CA LEU A 64 -52.07 -1.64 -24.85
C LEU A 64 -50.55 -1.73 -24.95
N GLY A 65 -49.96 -1.41 -26.12
CA GLY A 65 -48.51 -1.38 -26.29
C GLY A 65 -47.82 -0.32 -25.43
N GLN A 66 -48.42 0.87 -25.28
CA GLN A 66 -47.86 1.94 -24.43
C GLN A 66 -48.03 1.63 -22.93
N ALA A 67 -49.19 1.11 -22.51
CA ALA A 67 -49.40 0.67 -21.13
C ALA A 67 -48.42 -0.45 -20.74
N ASN A 68 -48.20 -1.42 -21.63
CA ASN A 68 -47.23 -2.48 -21.41
C ASN A 68 -45.81 -1.92 -21.25
N LYS A 69 -45.37 -0.99 -22.12
CA LYS A 69 -44.06 -0.33 -22.01
C LYS A 69 -43.86 0.43 -20.69
N ILE A 70 -44.89 1.11 -20.20
CA ILE A 70 -44.83 1.81 -18.91
C ILE A 70 -44.72 0.79 -17.78
N SER A 71 -45.52 -0.29 -17.83
CA SER A 71 -45.45 -1.35 -16.82
C SER A 71 -44.08 -2.05 -16.79
N THR A 72 -43.49 -2.32 -17.96
CA THR A 72 -42.14 -2.91 -18.06
C THR A 72 -41.08 -1.93 -17.59
N ALA A 73 -41.17 -0.65 -17.95
CA ALA A 73 -40.23 0.38 -17.47
C ALA A 73 -40.30 0.58 -15.95
N MET A 74 -41.49 0.48 -15.35
CA MET A 74 -41.67 0.50 -13.89
C MET A 74 -41.11 -0.76 -13.22
N ALA A 75 -41.32 -1.94 -13.81
CA ALA A 75 -40.74 -3.18 -13.30
C ALA A 75 -39.20 -3.17 -13.40
N ASP A 76 -38.65 -2.69 -14.51
CA ASP A 76 -37.21 -2.60 -14.75
C ASP A 76 -36.54 -1.57 -13.82
N SER A 77 -37.15 -0.41 -13.61
CA SER A 77 -36.67 0.57 -12.64
C SER A 77 -36.73 0.04 -11.20
N GLY A 78 -37.79 -0.69 -10.83
CA GLY A 78 -37.87 -1.37 -9.54
C GLY A 78 -36.74 -2.38 -9.33
N ARG A 79 -36.41 -3.16 -10.36
CA ARG A 79 -35.28 -4.10 -10.34
C ARG A 79 -33.93 -3.39 -10.22
N ALA A 80 -33.72 -2.31 -10.97
CA ALA A 80 -32.49 -1.51 -10.91
C ALA A 80 -32.30 -0.85 -9.54
N LEU A 81 -33.38 -0.35 -8.92
CA LEU A 81 -33.35 0.18 -7.55
C LEU A 81 -33.03 -0.91 -6.53
N ALA A 82 -33.65 -2.09 -6.62
CA ALA A 82 -33.38 -3.20 -5.72
C ALA A 82 -31.92 -3.68 -5.83
N GLU A 83 -31.37 -3.76 -7.04
CA GLU A 83 -29.97 -4.11 -7.26
C GLU A 83 -29.02 -3.03 -6.72
N GLY A 84 -29.34 -1.75 -6.95
CA GLY A 84 -28.57 -0.63 -6.40
C GLY A 84 -28.57 -0.60 -4.88
N GLN A 85 -29.72 -0.84 -4.25
CA GLN A 85 -29.85 -0.96 -2.79
C GLN A 85 -29.06 -2.16 -2.26
N ARG A 86 -29.10 -3.31 -2.94
CA ARG A 86 -28.32 -4.49 -2.56
C ARG A 86 -26.82 -4.20 -2.61
N ARG A 87 -26.32 -3.62 -3.70
CA ARG A 87 -24.92 -3.23 -3.85
C ARG A 87 -24.48 -2.21 -2.79
N LYS A 88 -25.34 -1.22 -2.49
CA LYS A 88 -25.06 -0.23 -1.44
C LYS A 88 -24.96 -0.88 -0.06
N LYS A 89 -25.88 -1.81 0.25
CA LYS A 89 -25.87 -2.56 1.50
C LYS A 89 -24.60 -3.42 1.61
N GLU A 90 -24.28 -4.20 0.58
CA GLU A 90 -23.07 -5.02 0.52
C GLU A 90 -21.79 -4.18 0.71
N ALA A 91 -21.70 -3.01 0.06
CA ALA A 91 -20.57 -2.10 0.24
C ALA A 91 -20.50 -1.53 1.67
N SER A 92 -21.63 -1.11 2.23
CA SER A 92 -21.70 -0.61 3.62
C SER A 92 -21.30 -1.69 4.63
N ASP A 93 -21.75 -2.93 4.43
CA ASP A 93 -21.43 -4.06 5.31
C ASP A 93 -19.93 -4.39 5.22
N ARG A 94 -19.33 -4.33 4.02
CA ARG A 94 -17.88 -4.47 3.83
C ARG A 94 -17.09 -3.34 4.50
N MET A 95 -17.54 -2.09 4.37
CA MET A 95 -16.90 -0.94 5.04
C MET A 95 -16.92 -1.11 6.56
N ALA A 96 -18.07 -1.50 7.13
CA ALA A 96 -18.18 -1.78 8.56
C ALA A 96 -17.36 -3.01 9.01
N GLY A 97 -17.07 -3.95 8.11
CA GLY A 97 -16.11 -5.03 8.34
C GLY A 97 -14.67 -4.50 8.41
N LEU A 98 -14.26 -3.70 7.43
CA LEU A 98 -12.94 -3.09 7.37
C LEU A 98 -12.65 -2.19 8.57
N ASP A 99 -13.60 -1.38 9.03
CA ASP A 99 -13.42 -0.54 10.22
C ASP A 99 -13.11 -1.37 11.48
N ARG A 100 -13.76 -2.53 11.61
CA ARG A 100 -13.49 -3.47 12.71
C ARG A 100 -12.13 -4.13 12.58
N GLU A 101 -11.74 -4.54 11.37
CA GLU A 101 -10.41 -5.11 11.11
C GLU A 101 -9.30 -4.09 11.36
N VAL A 102 -9.48 -2.84 10.94
CA VAL A 102 -8.54 -1.74 11.20
C VAL A 102 -8.43 -1.46 12.69
N ALA A 103 -9.54 -1.45 13.43
CA ALA A 103 -9.52 -1.28 14.88
C ALA A 103 -8.77 -2.43 15.58
N ALA A 104 -9.02 -3.68 15.18
CA ALA A 104 -8.32 -4.85 15.70
C ALA A 104 -6.82 -4.80 15.36
N MET A 105 -6.46 -4.45 14.13
CA MET A 105 -5.07 -4.31 13.69
C MET A 105 -4.33 -3.24 14.47
N ARG A 106 -4.99 -2.10 14.75
CA ARG A 106 -4.42 -1.03 15.58
C ARG A 106 -4.19 -1.47 17.02
N ASP A 107 -5.12 -2.22 17.60
CA ASP A 107 -4.96 -2.72 18.97
C ASP A 107 -3.82 -3.74 19.06
N THR A 108 -3.75 -4.69 18.12
CA THR A 108 -2.63 -5.65 18.01
C THR A 108 -1.30 -4.93 17.81
N ALA A 109 -1.21 -3.99 16.86
CA ALA A 109 0.01 -3.21 16.62
C ALA A 109 0.45 -2.42 17.86
N ARG A 110 -0.49 -1.89 18.65
CA ARG A 110 -0.16 -1.18 19.90
C ARG A 110 0.40 -2.13 20.96
N ARG A 111 -0.19 -3.32 21.13
CA ARG A 111 0.30 -4.33 22.07
C ARG A 111 1.68 -4.84 21.66
N ASP A 112 1.85 -5.15 20.39
CA ASP A 112 3.11 -5.64 19.82
C ASP A 112 4.21 -4.58 19.93
N SER A 113 3.89 -3.30 19.68
CA SER A 113 4.83 -2.19 19.83
C SER A 113 5.34 -2.05 21.26
N VAL A 114 4.47 -2.19 22.27
CA VAL A 114 4.88 -2.14 23.69
C VAL A 114 5.77 -3.33 24.04
N ALA A 115 5.39 -4.54 23.63
CA ALA A 115 6.17 -5.75 23.88
C ALA A 115 7.56 -5.70 23.22
N GLU A 116 7.61 -5.25 21.96
CA GLU A 116 8.86 -5.12 21.22
C GLU A 116 9.75 -4.00 21.78
N THR A 117 9.15 -2.88 22.22
CA THR A 117 9.90 -1.81 22.89
C THR A 117 10.59 -2.32 24.15
N GLU A 118 9.90 -3.13 24.96
CA GLU A 118 10.50 -3.70 26.17
C GLU A 118 11.60 -4.71 25.83
N ARG A 119 11.41 -5.54 24.79
CA ARG A 119 12.43 -6.48 24.30
C ARG A 119 13.68 -5.77 23.78
N ILE A 120 13.50 -4.68 23.03
CA ILE A 120 14.62 -3.84 22.55
C ILE A 120 15.32 -3.20 23.75
N ARG A 121 14.57 -2.70 24.73
CA ARG A 121 15.13 -2.06 25.91
C ARG A 121 15.95 -3.02 26.77
N SER A 122 15.46 -4.24 26.98
CA SER A 122 16.21 -5.27 27.71
C SER A 122 17.47 -5.68 26.95
N GLY A 123 17.36 -5.96 25.66
CA GLY A 123 18.51 -6.27 24.81
C GLY A 123 19.56 -5.15 24.78
N ALA A 124 19.13 -3.89 24.72
CA ALA A 124 20.02 -2.74 24.77
C ALA A 124 20.76 -2.63 26.12
N ARG A 125 20.09 -2.91 27.24
CA ARG A 125 20.74 -2.92 28.57
C ARG A 125 21.81 -4.01 28.67
N ASP A 126 21.51 -5.20 28.16
CA ASP A 126 22.46 -6.31 28.16
C ASP A 126 23.68 -6.00 27.29
N GLU A 127 23.46 -5.34 26.14
CA GLU A 127 24.53 -4.96 25.24
C GLU A 127 25.41 -3.86 25.84
N VAL A 128 24.82 -2.84 26.47
CA VAL A 128 25.56 -1.83 27.25
C VAL A 128 26.42 -2.51 28.32
N ALA A 129 25.87 -3.47 29.07
CA ALA A 129 26.62 -4.18 30.09
C ALA A 129 27.76 -5.05 29.54
N LYS A 130 27.66 -5.54 28.30
CA LYS A 130 28.76 -6.23 27.61
C LYS A 130 29.84 -5.25 27.16
N ILE A 131 29.44 -4.13 26.57
CA ILE A 131 30.35 -3.06 26.13
C ILE A 131 31.14 -2.53 27.33
N ASP A 132 30.49 -2.26 28.46
CA ASP A 132 31.16 -1.79 29.67
C ASP A 132 32.20 -2.79 30.17
N ARG A 133 31.87 -4.08 30.20
CA ARG A 133 32.81 -5.14 30.59
C ARG A 133 33.99 -5.25 29.63
N ALA A 134 33.73 -5.18 28.32
CA ALA A 134 34.77 -5.19 27.30
C ALA A 134 35.70 -3.97 27.45
N ALA A 135 35.14 -2.77 27.58
CA ALA A 135 35.88 -1.53 27.77
C ALA A 135 36.72 -1.55 29.05
N GLN A 136 36.18 -2.02 30.17
CA GLN A 136 36.96 -2.19 31.41
C GLN A 136 38.11 -3.19 31.24
N GLY A 137 37.88 -4.29 30.51
CA GLY A 137 38.91 -5.26 30.16
C GLY A 137 40.03 -4.65 29.32
N GLU A 138 39.68 -3.88 28.29
CA GLU A 138 40.62 -3.17 27.43
C GLU A 138 41.43 -2.11 28.20
N ILE A 139 40.77 -1.30 29.03
CA ILE A 139 41.44 -0.31 29.89
C ILE A 139 42.43 -1.00 30.82
N ALA A 140 42.04 -2.12 31.46
CA ALA A 140 42.93 -2.85 32.34
C ALA A 140 44.12 -3.47 31.59
N ALA A 141 43.91 -3.99 30.38
CA ALA A 141 44.97 -4.50 29.53
C ALA A 141 45.94 -3.39 29.10
N ALA A 142 45.43 -2.27 28.60
CA ALA A 142 46.22 -1.10 28.22
C ALA A 142 47.01 -0.53 29.40
N ALA A 143 46.41 -0.43 30.59
CA ALA A 143 47.08 0.03 31.80
C ALA A 143 48.23 -0.92 32.21
N ARG A 144 48.04 -2.24 32.09
CA ARG A 144 49.11 -3.21 32.35
C ARG A 144 50.26 -3.09 31.34
N ALA A 145 49.94 -2.93 30.05
CA ALA A 145 50.93 -2.72 29.00
C ALA A 145 51.74 -1.45 29.25
N ALA A 146 51.08 -0.31 29.47
CA ALA A 146 51.73 0.97 29.75
C ALA A 146 52.63 0.90 31.02
N ARG A 147 52.17 0.24 32.09
CA ARG A 147 52.99 0.02 33.29
C ARG A 147 54.23 -0.82 33.00
N SER A 148 54.11 -1.85 32.17
CA SER A 148 55.24 -2.70 31.77
C SER A 148 56.26 -1.90 30.96
N GLU A 149 55.80 -1.08 30.01
CA GLU A 149 56.64 -0.20 29.21
C GLU A 149 57.39 0.83 30.07
N LEU A 150 56.70 1.48 31.01
CA LEU A 150 57.32 2.43 31.94
C LEU A 150 58.39 1.76 32.82
N LYS A 151 58.14 0.54 33.31
CA LYS A 151 59.14 -0.23 34.06
C LYS A 151 60.36 -0.56 33.21
N ALA A 152 60.15 -0.99 31.97
CA ALA A 152 61.23 -1.28 31.04
C ALA A 152 62.06 -0.03 30.73
N LEU A 153 61.41 1.12 30.53
CA LEU A 153 62.08 2.41 30.32
C LEU A 153 62.90 2.83 31.54
N ALA A 154 62.30 2.74 32.74
CA ALA A 154 62.97 3.07 33.99
C ALA A 154 64.20 2.18 34.23
N ALA A 155 64.09 0.88 33.98
CA ALA A 155 65.21 -0.06 34.08
C ALA A 155 66.34 0.30 33.11
N ARG A 156 66.02 0.61 31.84
CA ARG A 156 67.02 1.06 30.86
C ARG A 156 67.71 2.35 31.31
N LEU A 157 66.95 3.35 31.74
CA LEU A 157 67.50 4.62 32.23
C LEU A 157 68.38 4.42 33.46
N ALA A 158 67.97 3.57 34.41
CA ALA A 158 68.76 3.25 35.59
C ALA A 158 70.10 2.59 35.21
N VAL A 159 70.10 1.63 34.28
CA VAL A 159 71.33 1.00 33.78
C VAL A 159 72.22 2.02 33.07
N THR A 160 71.66 2.86 32.19
CA THR A 160 72.44 3.92 31.54
C THR A 160 73.07 4.88 32.54
N ARG A 161 72.35 5.28 33.59
CA ARG A 161 72.88 6.15 34.64
C ARG A 161 73.92 5.46 35.51
N ALA A 162 73.72 4.18 35.85
CA ALA A 162 74.70 3.39 36.58
C ALA A 162 75.99 3.22 35.77
N HIS A 163 75.90 2.98 34.47
CA HIS A 163 77.04 2.91 33.55
C HIS A 163 77.83 4.23 33.53
N GLN A 164 77.15 5.36 33.33
CA GLN A 164 77.77 6.70 33.35
C GLN A 164 78.46 6.99 34.69
N GLN A 165 77.82 6.60 35.80
CA GLN A 165 78.40 6.75 37.13
C GLN A 165 79.65 5.87 37.29
N LEU A 166 79.61 4.62 36.82
CA LEU A 166 80.73 3.69 36.89
C LEU A 166 81.94 4.19 36.08
N GLU A 167 81.71 4.69 34.86
CA GLU A 167 82.76 5.32 34.04
C GLU A 167 83.41 6.51 34.75
N SER A 168 82.61 7.33 35.46
CA SER A 168 83.13 8.48 36.21
C SER A 168 83.93 8.11 37.47
N GLN A 169 83.70 6.92 38.04
CA GLN A 169 84.34 6.45 39.28
C GLN A 169 85.43 5.39 39.05
N MET A 170 85.62 4.92 37.81
CA MET A 170 86.71 4.03 37.44
C MET A 170 88.05 4.77 37.53
N THR A 171 88.83 4.40 38.54
CA THR A 171 90.22 4.82 38.73
C THR A 171 91.11 3.58 38.77
N PRO A 172 92.43 3.68 38.53
CA PRO A 172 93.34 2.53 38.60
C PRO A 172 93.30 1.79 39.94
N ALA A 173 93.06 2.51 41.04
CA ALA A 173 92.89 1.92 42.36
C ALA A 173 91.59 1.11 42.49
N SER A 174 90.49 1.61 41.90
CA SER A 174 89.20 0.91 41.85
C SER A 174 89.29 -0.39 41.03
N GLU A 175 89.98 -0.35 39.88
CA GLU A 175 90.19 -1.51 39.01
C GLU A 175 90.98 -2.63 39.70
N GLY A 176 92.04 -2.27 40.43
CA GLY A 176 92.83 -3.22 41.21
C GLY A 176 92.01 -3.92 42.30
N GLN A 177 91.12 -3.20 42.99
CA GLN A 177 90.23 -3.79 44.00
C GLN A 177 89.22 -4.77 43.39
N ILE A 178 88.65 -4.44 42.22
CA ILE A 178 87.72 -5.33 41.51
C ILE A 178 88.44 -6.61 41.08
N PHE A 179 89.67 -6.50 40.55
CA PHE A 179 90.45 -7.66 40.14
C PHE A 179 90.78 -8.59 41.32
N HIS A 180 91.21 -8.03 42.45
CA HIS A 180 91.47 -8.81 43.66
C HIS A 180 90.21 -9.51 44.18
N ALA A 181 89.07 -8.81 44.23
CA ALA A 181 87.79 -9.39 44.65
C ALA A 181 87.34 -10.53 43.72
N PHE A 182 87.56 -10.39 42.41
CA PHE A 182 87.26 -11.43 41.43
C PHE A 182 88.14 -12.68 41.62
N VAL A 183 89.44 -12.52 41.80
CA VAL A 183 90.37 -13.63 42.06
C VAL A 183 90.01 -14.34 43.36
N GLU A 184 89.63 -13.60 44.41
CA GLU A 184 89.17 -14.18 45.67
C GLU A 184 87.87 -14.99 45.48
N GLN A 185 86.91 -14.48 44.71
CA GLN A 185 85.66 -15.18 44.41
C GLN A 185 85.90 -16.47 43.60
N LEU A 186 86.79 -16.43 42.61
CA LEU A 186 87.18 -17.62 41.85
C LEU A 186 87.82 -18.67 42.76
N THR A 187 88.75 -18.25 43.61
CA THR A 187 89.41 -19.15 44.57
C THR A 187 88.39 -19.79 45.53
N ARG A 188 87.40 -19.01 45.99
CA ARG A 188 86.32 -19.49 46.85
C ARG A 188 85.37 -20.46 46.15
N SER A 189 85.13 -20.28 44.85
CA SER A 189 84.32 -21.20 44.04
C SER A 189 85.07 -22.48 43.66
N ALA A 190 86.37 -22.38 43.36
CA ALA A 190 87.24 -23.52 43.07
C ALA A 190 87.46 -24.40 44.31
N GLY A 191 87.55 -23.79 45.49
CA GLY A 191 87.54 -24.50 46.77
C GLY A 191 86.19 -25.14 47.14
N ARG A 192 85.14 -24.92 46.35
CA ARG A 192 83.79 -25.48 46.53
C ARG A 192 83.45 -26.56 45.49
N SER A 193 84.47 -27.17 44.88
CA SER A 193 84.31 -28.34 43.99
C SER A 193 83.61 -29.48 44.75
N PRO A 194 82.48 -30.01 44.27
CA PRO A 194 81.77 -31.09 44.96
C PRO A 194 82.59 -32.37 44.89
N ALA A 195 82.91 -32.94 46.05
CA ALA A 195 83.52 -34.26 46.15
C ALA A 195 82.62 -35.31 45.46
N PRO A 196 83.19 -36.27 44.71
CA PRO A 196 82.40 -37.34 44.10
C PRO A 196 81.97 -38.32 45.20
N GLY A 197 80.66 -38.39 45.46
CA GLY A 197 80.04 -39.48 46.20
C GLY A 197 79.23 -39.08 47.43
N SER A 198 77.90 -39.11 47.29
CA SER A 198 77.11 -40.10 48.03
C SER A 198 75.76 -40.22 47.34
N GLN A 199 75.58 -41.33 46.62
CA GLN A 199 74.26 -41.85 46.32
C GLN A 199 73.65 -42.33 47.64
N ASN A 200 72.42 -41.90 47.89
CA ASN A 200 71.36 -42.68 48.53
C ASN A 200 70.04 -42.14 47.99
#